data_AF-A0A3B8WSJ1-F1
#
_entry.id   AF-A0A3B8WSJ1-F1
#
_cell.length_a   1.000
_cell.length_b   1.000
_cell.length_c   1.000
_cell.angle_alpha   90.00
_cell.angle_beta   90.00
_cell.angle_gamma   90.00
#
_symmetry.space_group_name_H-M   'P 1'
#
loop_
_entity.id
_entity.type
_entity.pdbx_description
1 polymer ?
#
loop_
_entity_poly.entity_id
_entity_poly.type
_entity_poly.pdbx_seq_one_letter_code
_entity_poly.pdbx_strand_id
1 'polypeptide(L)'
;VHVIGPEQGATLPGMSIVCGDSHTSTHGAFGCLAHGIGTSEVEHVLATQCLVQKKMKNMLVKVNGKLGAGVTGKDVVLAIIGKIGTAGGTGYA
;
A
#
# COMPACT_ATOMS: atom_id res chain seq x y z
N VAL A 1 3.64 -5.18 -12.18
CA VAL A 1 2.26 -5.21 -11.65
C VAL A 1 1.75 -3.81 -11.32
N HIS A 2 2.42 -3.08 -10.42
CA HIS A 2 1.86 -1.86 -9.82
C HIS A 2 1.87 -0.58 -10.68
N VAL A 3 2.49 -0.61 -11.86
CA VAL A 3 2.39 0.46 -12.87
C VAL A 3 1.22 0.19 -13.82
N ILE A 4 1.19 -1.01 -14.40
CA ILE A 4 0.20 -1.41 -15.41
C ILE A 4 -1.23 -1.44 -14.84
N GLY A 5 -1.42 -1.92 -13.59
CA GLY A 5 -2.75 -2.01 -12.99
C GLY A 5 -3.50 -0.67 -12.95
N PRO A 6 -2.90 0.40 -12.38
CA PRO A 6 -3.47 1.73 -12.43
C PRO A 6 -3.61 2.29 -13.86
N GLU A 7 -2.60 2.13 -14.72
CA GLU A 7 -2.65 2.60 -16.11
C GLU A 7 -3.79 2.00 -16.93
N GLN A 8 -4.17 0.76 -16.64
CA GLN A 8 -5.29 0.06 -17.29
C GLN A 8 -6.64 0.28 -16.60
N GLY A 9 -6.70 1.12 -15.56
CA GLY A 9 -7.95 1.37 -14.82
C GLY A 9 -8.38 0.23 -13.90
N ALA A 10 -7.50 -0.74 -13.62
CA ALA A 10 -7.77 -1.85 -12.69
C ALA A 10 -7.56 -1.46 -11.21
N THR A 11 -7.35 -0.17 -10.93
CA THR A 11 -7.13 0.36 -9.57
C THR A 11 -7.96 1.64 -9.41
N LEU A 12 -9.02 1.55 -8.62
CA LEU A 12 -9.97 2.64 -8.40
C LEU A 12 -10.21 2.89 -6.91
N PRO A 13 -10.49 4.13 -6.50
CA PRO A 13 -10.76 4.46 -5.10
C PRO A 13 -11.83 3.57 -4.46
N GLY A 14 -11.60 3.16 -3.21
CA GLY A 14 -12.54 2.31 -2.46
C GLY A 14 -12.42 0.80 -2.74
N MET A 15 -11.56 0.38 -3.67
CA MET A 15 -11.30 -1.05 -3.91
C MET A 15 -10.45 -1.69 -2.80
N SER A 16 -10.66 -3.00 -2.61
CA SER A 16 -9.72 -3.87 -1.89
C SER A 16 -8.91 -4.66 -2.92
N ILE A 17 -7.59 -4.49 -2.92
CA ILE A 17 -6.69 -5.04 -3.96
C ILE A 17 -5.62 -5.91 -3.29
N VAL A 18 -5.53 -7.16 -3.71
CA VAL A 18 -4.53 -8.10 -3.21
C VAL A 18 -3.80 -8.76 -4.37
N CYS A 19 -2.51 -9.04 -4.17
CA CYS A 19 -1.66 -9.70 -5.15
C CYS A 19 -0.55 -10.46 -4.40
N GLY A 20 0.03 -11.48 -5.04
CA GLY A 20 1.17 -12.24 -4.52
C GLY A 20 2.49 -11.46 -4.47
N ASP A 21 2.46 -10.13 -4.56
CA ASP A 21 3.63 -9.24 -4.50
C ASP A 21 3.59 -8.38 -3.23
N SER A 22 4.73 -8.22 -2.56
CA SER A 22 4.83 -7.49 -1.30
C SER A 22 4.60 -5.98 -1.43
N HIS A 23 4.77 -5.39 -2.62
CA HIS A 23 4.63 -3.95 -2.90
C HIS A 23 3.26 -3.57 -3.43
N THR A 24 2.26 -4.47 -3.32
CA THR A 24 0.86 -4.20 -3.65
C THR A 24 0.29 -2.97 -2.94
N SER A 25 0.87 -2.58 -1.80
CA SER A 25 0.58 -1.32 -1.10
C SER A 25 0.73 -0.05 -1.97
N THR A 26 1.48 -0.11 -3.08
CA THR A 26 1.60 0.97 -4.07
C THR A 26 0.23 1.45 -4.56
N HIS A 27 -0.74 0.55 -4.72
CA HIS A 27 -2.10 0.89 -5.17
C HIS A 27 -2.87 1.73 -4.13
N GLY A 28 -2.42 1.76 -2.87
CA GLY A 28 -2.98 2.63 -1.83
C GLY A 28 -2.90 4.12 -2.16
N ALA A 29 -1.99 4.53 -3.05
CA ALA A 29 -1.93 5.90 -3.58
C ALA A 29 -3.23 6.36 -4.26
N PHE A 30 -4.06 5.42 -4.71
CA PHE A 30 -5.36 5.66 -5.33
C PHE A 30 -6.54 5.56 -4.34
N GLY A 31 -6.29 5.55 -3.03
CA GLY A 31 -7.35 5.41 -2.03
C GLY A 31 -7.94 3.99 -1.96
N CYS A 32 -7.12 2.99 -2.28
CA CYS A 32 -7.47 1.57 -2.16
C CYS A 32 -6.96 0.99 -0.84
N LEU A 33 -7.63 -0.04 -0.32
CA LEU A 33 -7.04 -0.93 0.68
C LEU A 33 -6.23 -2.02 -0.05
N ALA A 34 -4.91 -1.85 -0.16
CA ALA A 34 -4.07 -2.71 -0.98
C ALA A 34 -2.88 -3.30 -0.22
N HIS A 35 -2.71 -4.62 -0.27
CA HIS A 35 -1.64 -5.32 0.43
C HIS A 35 -1.26 -6.65 -0.24
N GLY A 36 -0.02 -7.08 -0.04
CA GLY A 36 0.47 -8.36 -0.53
C GLY A 36 -0.06 -9.52 0.31
N ILE A 37 -0.29 -10.67 -0.33
CA ILE A 37 -0.79 -11.89 0.30
C ILE A 37 0.02 -13.12 -0.13
N GLY A 38 -0.01 -14.19 0.65
CA GLY A 38 0.69 -15.44 0.33
C GLY A 38 0.01 -16.26 -0.78
N THR A 39 0.71 -17.22 -1.36
CA THR A 39 0.18 -18.06 -2.46
C THR A 39 -1.14 -18.76 -2.11
N SER A 40 -1.26 -19.32 -0.90
CA SER A 40 -2.49 -19.98 -0.45
C SER A 40 -3.65 -18.99 -0.29
N GLU A 41 -3.37 -17.74 0.09
CA GLU A 41 -4.39 -16.70 0.16
C GLU A 41 -4.80 -16.25 -1.25
N VAL A 42 -3.87 -16.18 -2.21
CA VAL A 42 -4.19 -15.89 -3.62
C VAL A 42 -5.15 -16.95 -4.16
N GLU A 43 -4.87 -18.23 -3.93
CA GLU A 43 -5.76 -19.33 -4.30
C GLU A 43 -7.16 -19.15 -3.67
N HIS A 44 -7.21 -18.84 -2.37
CA HIS A 44 -8.46 -18.62 -1.66
C HIS A 44 -9.26 -17.43 -2.23
N VAL A 45 -8.59 -16.31 -2.54
CA VAL A 45 -9.23 -15.13 -3.13
C VAL A 45 -9.74 -15.46 -4.53
N LEU A 46 -8.98 -16.18 -5.35
CA LEU A 46 -9.43 -16.61 -6.67
C LEU A 46 -10.65 -17.54 -6.58
N ALA A 47 -10.73 -18.39 -5.55
CA ALA A 47 -11.85 -19.30 -5.35
C ALA A 47 -13.12 -18.62 -4.78
N THR A 48 -12.96 -17.62 -3.90
CA THR A 48 -14.07 -17.11 -3.07
C THR A 48 -14.35 -15.62 -3.19
N GLN A 49 -13.42 -14.86 -3.79
CA GLN A 49 -13.40 -13.39 -3.76
C GLN A 49 -13.45 -12.80 -2.34
N CYS A 50 -13.07 -13.59 -1.35
CA CYS A 50 -13.02 -13.22 0.06
C CYS A 50 -11.60 -13.41 0.60
N LEU A 51 -11.27 -12.68 1.66
CA LEU A 51 -10.04 -12.88 2.42
C LEU A 51 -10.29 -12.57 3.89
N VAL A 52 -9.89 -13.48 4.77
CA VAL A 52 -9.93 -13.23 6.21
C VAL A 52 -8.74 -12.35 6.57
N GLN A 53 -9.01 -11.15 7.08
CA GLN A 53 -7.97 -10.21 7.49
C GLN A 53 -8.21 -9.70 8.91
N LYS A 54 -7.12 -9.54 9.66
CA LYS A 54 -7.16 -8.80 10.92
C LYS A 54 -7.21 -7.31 10.60
N LYS A 55 -8.17 -6.60 11.18
CA LYS A 55 -8.28 -5.14 11.00
C LYS A 55 -6.98 -4.45 11.44
N MET A 56 -6.35 -3.73 10.53
CA MET A 56 -5.19 -2.88 10.80
C MET A 56 -5.60 -1.64 11.59
N LYS A 57 -4.67 -1.11 12.38
CA LYS A 57 -4.84 0.21 13.01
C LYS A 57 -4.49 1.30 11.99
N ASN A 58 -5.00 2.52 12.18
CA ASN A 58 -4.65 3.63 11.30
C ASN A 58 -3.37 4.32 11.80
N MET A 59 -2.40 4.55 10.92
CA MET A 59 -1.22 5.39 11.19
C MET A 59 -1.24 6.60 10.25
N LEU A 60 -1.52 7.78 10.80
CA LEU A 60 -1.47 9.01 10.03
C LEU A 60 -0.06 9.60 10.01
N VAL A 61 0.56 9.64 8.83
CA VAL A 61 1.75 10.46 8.58
C VAL A 61 1.32 11.75 7.89
N LYS A 62 1.41 12.87 8.63
CA LYS A 62 1.05 14.20 8.10
C LYS A 62 2.30 14.94 7.61
N VAL A 63 2.43 15.11 6.30
CA VAL A 63 3.49 15.89 5.66
C VAL A 63 2.94 17.28 5.33
N ASN A 64 3.51 18.34 5.90
CA ASN A 64 3.07 19.73 5.72
C ASN A 64 4.16 20.57 5.05
N GLY A 65 3.75 21.65 4.38
CA GLY A 65 4.66 22.59 3.70
C GLY A 65 4.89 22.28 2.22
N LYS A 66 5.84 22.98 1.61
CA LYS A 66 6.27 22.76 0.22
C LYS A 66 7.65 22.11 0.21
N LEU A 67 7.86 21.14 -0.68
CA LEU A 67 9.17 20.54 -0.87
C LEU A 67 10.15 21.57 -1.45
N GLY A 68 11.39 21.54 -0.98
CA GLY A 68 12.47 22.36 -1.53
C GLY A 68 12.86 21.93 -2.95
N ALA A 69 13.65 22.76 -3.64
CA ALA A 69 14.14 22.43 -4.98
C ALA A 69 14.92 21.11 -4.97
N GLY A 70 14.59 20.21 -5.90
CA GLY A 70 15.22 18.89 -6.03
C GLY A 70 14.73 17.83 -5.03
N VAL A 71 13.88 18.17 -4.06
CA VAL A 71 13.30 17.22 -3.10
C VAL A 71 12.06 16.57 -3.69
N THR A 72 12.00 15.25 -3.65
CA THR A 72 10.96 14.42 -4.27
C THR A 72 10.16 13.61 -3.25
N GLY A 73 9.11 12.92 -3.70
CA GLY A 73 8.39 11.96 -2.87
C GLY A 73 9.28 10.82 -2.34
N LYS A 74 10.36 10.47 -3.04
CA LYS A 74 11.34 9.47 -2.59
C LYS A 74 12.05 9.93 -1.32
N ASP A 75 12.46 11.18 -1.27
CA ASP A 75 13.18 11.75 -0.13
C ASP A 75 12.27 11.82 1.09
N VAL A 76 11.00 12.19 0.89
CA VAL A 76 9.99 12.23 1.95
C VAL A 76 9.76 10.83 2.55
N VAL A 77 9.52 9.81 1.73
CA VAL A 77 9.28 8.45 2.25
C VAL A 77 10.52 7.86 2.93
N LEU A 78 11.72 8.13 2.42
CA LEU A 78 12.96 7.70 3.07
C LEU A 78 13.17 8.39 4.43
N ALA A 79 12.88 9.69 4.54
CA ALA A 79 12.96 10.40 5.82
C ALA A 79 11.95 9.86 6.84
N ILE A 80 10.74 9.51 6.41
CA ILE A 80 9.72 8.88 7.25
C ILE A 80 10.20 7.52 7.75
N ILE A 81 10.66 6.65 6.85
CA ILE A 81 11.19 5.31 7.20
C ILE A 81 12.39 5.45 8.16
N GLY A 82 13.29 6.39 7.92
CA GLY A 82 14.43 6.66 8.82
C GLY A 82 14.00 7.06 10.24
N LYS A 83 12.82 7.69 10.39
CA LYS A 83 12.28 8.09 11.70
C LYS A 83 11.53 6.96 12.41
N ILE A 84 10.73 6.17 11.69
CA ILE A 84 9.88 5.13 12.30
C ILE A 84 10.55 3.75 12.32
N GLY A 85 11.66 3.57 11.59
CA GLY A 85 12.35 2.30 11.43
C GLY A 85 11.63 1.35 10.47
N THR A 86 12.32 0.25 10.11
CA THR A 86 11.80 -0.75 9.16
C THR A 86 10.53 -1.45 9.64
N ALA A 87 10.34 -1.59 10.94
CA ALA A 87 9.16 -2.21 11.55
C ALA A 87 8.06 -1.20 11.94
N GLY A 88 8.27 0.10 11.71
CA GLY A 88 7.38 1.16 12.23
C GLY A 88 5.92 1.05 11.79
N GLY A 89 5.69 0.58 10.56
CA GLY A 89 4.34 0.38 10.00
C GLY A 89 3.66 -0.95 10.36
N THR A 90 4.29 -1.81 11.16
CA THR A 90 3.77 -3.17 11.42
C THR A 90 2.39 -3.13 12.07
N GLY A 91 1.39 -3.70 11.40
CA GLY A 91 0.00 -3.76 11.89
C GLY A 91 -0.81 -2.48 11.69
N TYR A 92 -0.27 -1.53 10.91
CA TYR A 92 -0.94 -0.28 10.55
C TYR A 92 -1.20 -0.17 9.05
N ALA A 93 -2.16 0.69 8.70
CA ALA A 93 -2.41 1.22 7.36
C ALA A 93 -2.48 2.75 7.40
#